data_AF-A0A0F9P5Y8-F1
#
_entry.id   AF-A0A0F9P5Y8-F1
#
_cell.length_a   1.000
_cell.length_b   1.000
_cell.length_c   1.000
_cell.angle_alpha   90.00
_cell.angle_beta   90.00
_cell.angle_gamma   90.00
#
_symmetry.space_group_name_H-M   'P 1'
#
loop_
_entity.id
_entity.type
_entity.pdbx_description
1 polymer ?
#
loop_
_entity_poly.entity_id
_entity_poly.type
_entity_poly.pdbx_seq_one_letter_code
_entity_poly.pdbx_strand_id
1 'polypeptide(L)'
;VFNALWMDSPDQLAQPLGEIKDWRNGDTELVPGKTFPNIAIVERDYTKIYDKLVSLGPLVCKPKGYGSKGQYTDLTPIVEEELKNNEVLDVKNGRVYFEKPRTTVGWKGLINDPHLNDTFDIEHGLQLGRKLLLDINELGLPVATEALDPISPQYLQDTIAWSAIGARTTESQTHREMSSGLSMAIGFKNGTDGSLDVAVNAMKSVSYPHSFLGIDQQGQVAIIRTKGNRYGHVVLRGGGGKPNYDSVSVALCEQALDKTGLRKSIMVDCSHANSSKDPAIQPLVMQDVSHQILDGNTSIQSLMIESNINWGSQPLTDNLADLKYGVSVTDACIDWETTEKAIHEMRNKLKDALPGRGNPG
;
A
#
# COMPACT_ATOMS: atom_id res chain seq x y z
N VAL A 1 -24.04 9.27 -27.41
CA VAL A 1 -25.49 9.30 -27.14
C VAL A 1 -25.66 9.02 -25.65
N PHE A 2 -26.19 9.95 -24.87
CA PHE A 2 -26.45 9.74 -23.43
C PHE A 2 -27.48 8.61 -23.22
N ASN A 3 -27.31 7.82 -22.14
CA ASN A 3 -28.28 7.08 -21.32
C ASN A 3 -27.51 6.05 -20.46
N ALA A 4 -27.84 5.66 -19.23
CA ALA A 4 -28.50 6.23 -18.05
C ALA A 4 -28.07 5.33 -16.86
N LEU A 5 -28.15 5.87 -15.64
CA LEU A 5 -27.73 5.31 -14.34
C LEU A 5 -27.91 3.80 -14.13
N TRP A 6 -26.92 3.17 -13.47
CA TRP A 6 -26.96 1.83 -12.88
C TRP A 6 -28.06 1.70 -11.80
N MET A 7 -29.31 1.48 -12.21
CA MET A 7 -30.47 1.32 -11.31
C MET A 7 -31.14 -0.07 -11.39
N ASP A 8 -30.38 -1.15 -11.56
CA ASP A 8 -30.95 -2.49 -11.72
C ASP A 8 -30.24 -3.57 -10.87
N SER A 9 -29.98 -3.31 -9.59
CA SER A 9 -29.69 -4.42 -8.67
C SER A 9 -30.99 -5.13 -8.26
N PRO A 10 -30.99 -6.46 -8.03
CA PRO A 10 -32.16 -7.17 -7.51
C PRO A 10 -32.74 -6.55 -6.23
N ASP A 11 -31.87 -5.96 -5.40
CA ASP A 11 -32.22 -5.22 -4.18
C ASP A 11 -33.02 -3.93 -4.47
N GLN A 12 -32.80 -3.27 -5.61
CA GLN A 12 -33.56 -2.09 -6.06
C GLN A 12 -34.86 -2.46 -6.77
N LEU A 13 -34.87 -3.59 -7.50
CA LEU A 13 -36.03 -4.10 -8.24
C LEU A 13 -37.04 -4.87 -7.37
N ALA A 14 -36.72 -5.11 -6.10
CA ALA A 14 -37.54 -5.90 -5.18
C ALA A 14 -38.85 -5.21 -4.70
N GLN A 15 -39.09 -3.95 -5.08
CA GLN A 15 -40.31 -3.21 -4.74
C GLN A 15 -41.28 -3.22 -5.94
N PRO A 16 -42.20 -4.21 -6.05
CA PRO A 16 -43.18 -4.21 -7.13
C PRO A 16 -44.02 -2.93 -7.06
N LEU A 17 -44.12 -2.21 -8.18
CA LEU A 17 -44.96 -1.02 -8.38
C LEU A 17 -44.53 0.26 -7.64
N GLY A 18 -43.33 0.31 -7.04
CA GLY A 18 -42.79 1.54 -6.44
C GLY A 18 -43.40 1.95 -5.09
N GLU A 19 -44.17 1.07 -4.45
CA GLU A 19 -44.63 1.27 -3.07
C GLU A 19 -43.51 0.91 -2.08
N ILE A 20 -43.04 1.87 -1.29
CA ILE A 20 -42.06 1.62 -0.22
C ILE A 20 -42.82 1.16 1.03
N LYS A 21 -42.90 -0.16 1.25
CA LYS A 21 -43.48 -0.73 2.48
C LYS A 21 -42.41 -0.84 3.57
N ASP A 22 -42.68 -0.26 4.73
CA ASP A 22 -41.75 -0.22 5.86
C ASP A 22 -42.20 -1.18 6.97
N TRP A 23 -41.41 -2.24 7.19
CA TRP A 23 -41.67 -3.21 8.26
C TRP A 23 -41.72 -2.57 9.65
N ARG A 24 -41.07 -1.41 9.87
CA ARG A 24 -41.11 -0.71 11.17
C ARG A 24 -42.50 -0.23 11.54
N ASN A 25 -43.34 0.02 10.55
CA ASN A 25 -44.72 0.47 10.73
C ASN A 25 -45.73 -0.69 10.73
N GLY A 26 -45.26 -1.93 10.54
CA GLY A 26 -46.12 -3.12 10.45
C GLY A 26 -46.71 -3.38 9.06
N ASP A 27 -46.27 -2.65 8.02
CA ASP A 27 -46.84 -2.71 6.67
C ASP A 27 -46.45 -3.99 5.89
N THR A 28 -45.39 -4.68 6.32
CA THR A 28 -44.85 -5.88 5.68
C THR A 28 -43.94 -6.66 6.63
N GLU A 29 -43.63 -7.91 6.29
CA GLU A 29 -42.70 -8.76 7.06
C GLU A 29 -41.24 -8.31 6.87
N LEU A 30 -40.40 -8.45 7.90
CA LEU A 30 -38.97 -8.12 7.86
C LEU A 30 -38.19 -9.22 7.13
N VAL A 31 -37.71 -8.92 5.93
CA VAL A 31 -36.95 -9.84 5.08
C VAL A 31 -35.68 -9.14 4.56
N PRO A 32 -34.48 -9.56 4.98
CA PRO A 32 -33.21 -8.99 4.52
C PRO A 32 -33.08 -9.05 2.98
N GLY A 33 -32.61 -7.96 2.38
CA GLY A 33 -32.45 -7.81 0.93
C GLY A 33 -33.76 -7.52 0.17
N LYS A 34 -34.90 -7.45 0.86
CA LYS A 34 -36.20 -7.12 0.24
C LYS A 34 -36.89 -5.96 0.94
N THR A 35 -37.28 -6.14 2.19
CA THR A 35 -37.97 -5.11 2.99
C THR A 35 -37.04 -4.51 4.04
N PHE A 36 -35.89 -5.13 4.28
CA PHE A 36 -34.85 -4.68 5.20
C PHE A 36 -33.49 -4.66 4.47
N PRO A 37 -32.61 -3.66 4.70
CA PRO A 37 -31.26 -3.67 4.15
C PRO A 37 -30.53 -4.97 4.48
N ASN A 38 -29.75 -5.50 3.54
CA ASN A 38 -28.88 -6.63 3.82
C ASN A 38 -27.91 -6.25 4.95
N ILE A 39 -28.04 -6.89 6.12
CA ILE A 39 -27.03 -6.82 7.16
C ILE A 39 -26.03 -7.93 6.90
N ALA A 40 -24.92 -7.56 6.27
CA ALA A 40 -23.71 -8.37 6.31
C ALA A 40 -22.99 -8.05 7.62
N ILE A 41 -22.95 -9.01 8.54
CA ILE A 41 -22.06 -8.93 9.70
C ILE A 41 -20.65 -9.19 9.18
N VAL A 42 -19.92 -8.12 8.86
CA VAL A 42 -18.48 -8.20 8.60
C VAL A 42 -17.78 -8.17 9.94
N GLU A 43 -17.49 -9.36 10.48
CA GLU A 43 -16.74 -9.49 11.73
C GLU A 43 -15.28 -9.08 11.49
N ARG A 44 -14.96 -7.84 11.87
CA ARG A 44 -13.61 -7.27 11.78
C ARG A 44 -12.89 -7.44 13.10
N ASP A 45 -12.29 -8.61 13.28
CA ASP A 45 -11.32 -8.83 14.34
C ASP A 45 -9.94 -8.33 13.88
N TYR A 46 -9.61 -7.10 14.28
CA TYR A 46 -8.33 -6.46 13.96
C TYR A 46 -7.13 -7.15 14.64
N THR A 47 -7.36 -8.00 15.63
CA THR A 47 -6.29 -8.81 16.25
C THR A 47 -5.86 -9.99 15.37
N LYS A 48 -6.74 -10.41 14.45
CA LYS A 48 -6.48 -11.45 13.44
C LYS A 48 -6.04 -10.89 12.09
N ILE A 49 -5.72 -9.61 12.00
CA ILE A 49 -5.12 -9.03 10.79
C ILE A 49 -3.89 -9.83 10.39
N TYR A 50 -3.03 -10.21 11.34
CA TYR A 50 -1.88 -11.07 11.10
C TYR A 50 -2.25 -12.38 10.38
N ASP A 51 -3.30 -13.08 10.83
CA ASP A 51 -3.77 -14.34 10.25
C ASP A 51 -4.44 -14.17 8.87
N LYS A 52 -5.07 -13.00 8.63
CA LYS A 52 -5.63 -12.63 7.31
C LYS A 52 -4.57 -12.14 6.33
N LEU A 53 -3.41 -11.68 6.83
CA LEU A 53 -2.22 -11.24 6.09
C LEU A 53 -1.26 -12.41 5.73
N VAL A 54 -1.62 -13.66 6.01
CA VAL A 54 -0.81 -14.87 5.72
C VAL A 54 -1.52 -15.87 4.79
N SER A 55 -2.61 -15.47 4.13
CA SER A 55 -3.37 -16.33 3.24
C SER A 55 -3.46 -15.78 1.81
N LEU A 56 -2.92 -16.51 0.84
CA LEU A 56 -3.25 -16.37 -0.56
C LEU A 56 -4.71 -16.83 -0.76
N GLY A 57 -5.57 -15.91 -1.20
CA GLY A 57 -6.95 -16.24 -1.54
C GLY A 57 -7.02 -17.13 -2.80
N PRO A 58 -8.05 -17.99 -2.94
CA PRO A 58 -8.18 -18.95 -4.04
C PRO A 58 -8.36 -18.32 -5.43
N LEU A 59 -8.37 -16.99 -5.54
CA LEU A 59 -8.66 -16.24 -6.75
C LEU A 59 -7.41 -15.75 -7.50
N VAL A 60 -6.23 -15.79 -6.86
CA VAL A 60 -4.95 -15.50 -7.51
C VAL A 60 -4.64 -16.52 -8.64
N CYS A 61 -5.20 -17.73 -8.57
CA CYS A 61 -5.11 -18.78 -9.62
C CYS A 61 -6.04 -18.55 -10.83
N LYS A 62 -6.62 -17.36 -11.00
CA LYS A 62 -7.46 -17.05 -12.16
C LYS A 62 -6.68 -16.27 -13.22
N PRO A 63 -7.06 -16.38 -14.52
CA PRO A 63 -6.49 -15.53 -15.55
C PRO A 63 -6.68 -14.04 -15.19
N LYS A 64 -5.59 -13.26 -15.19
CA LYS A 64 -5.51 -11.87 -14.69
C LYS A 64 -5.57 -11.72 -13.16
N GLY A 65 -5.30 -12.79 -12.42
CA GLY A 65 -5.29 -12.89 -10.94
C GLY A 65 -4.26 -12.03 -10.21
N TYR A 66 -3.38 -11.34 -10.95
CA TYR A 66 -2.39 -10.44 -10.36
C TYR A 66 -2.13 -9.22 -11.23
N GLY A 67 -2.08 -8.05 -10.59
CA GLY A 67 -1.81 -6.79 -11.27
C GLY A 67 -1.08 -5.76 -10.41
N SER A 68 -0.19 -5.01 -11.07
CA SER A 68 0.53 -3.86 -10.53
C SER A 68 0.56 -2.77 -11.61
N LYS A 69 0.32 -1.51 -11.23
CA LYS A 69 0.34 -0.33 -12.14
C LYS A 69 -0.54 -0.48 -13.40
N GLY A 70 -1.71 -1.13 -13.30
CA GLY A 70 -2.67 -1.23 -14.40
C GLY A 70 -2.36 -2.32 -15.45
N GLN A 71 -1.46 -3.26 -15.14
CA GLN A 71 -1.13 -4.39 -16.01
C GLN A 71 -1.50 -5.71 -15.34
N TYR A 72 -1.99 -6.67 -16.12
CA TYR A 72 -2.47 -7.98 -15.66
C TYR A 72 -1.66 -9.10 -16.27
N THR A 73 -1.24 -10.07 -15.45
CA THR A 73 -0.61 -11.32 -15.89
C THR A 73 -1.40 -12.51 -15.36
N ASP A 74 -1.43 -13.60 -16.13
CA ASP A 74 -1.90 -14.90 -15.67
C ASP A 74 -0.78 -15.58 -14.84
N LEU A 75 -0.94 -15.58 -13.52
CA LEU A 75 -0.01 -16.24 -12.59
C LEU A 75 -0.39 -17.67 -12.25
N THR A 76 -1.44 -18.22 -12.87
CA THR A 76 -1.93 -19.60 -12.58
C THR A 76 -0.82 -20.65 -12.55
N PRO A 77 0.15 -20.68 -13.49
CA PRO A 77 1.22 -21.68 -13.47
C PRO A 77 2.15 -21.56 -12.26
N ILE A 78 2.46 -20.33 -11.86
CA ILE A 78 3.38 -20.00 -10.75
C ILE A 78 2.68 -20.29 -9.42
N VAL A 79 1.40 -19.93 -9.31
CA VAL A 79 0.61 -20.10 -8.09
C VAL A 79 0.31 -21.58 -7.86
N GLU A 80 0.08 -22.37 -8.91
CA GLU A 80 -0.08 -23.83 -8.79
C GLU A 80 1.21 -24.56 -8.40
N GLU A 81 2.38 -23.98 -8.68
CA GLU A 81 3.70 -24.50 -8.28
C GLU A 81 4.10 -24.02 -6.85
N GLU A 82 3.75 -22.78 -6.51
CA GLU A 82 3.91 -22.16 -5.19
C GLU A 82 2.99 -22.77 -4.12
N LEU A 83 1.70 -22.98 -4.42
CA LEU A 83 0.72 -23.57 -3.51
C LEU A 83 1.01 -25.04 -3.18
N LYS A 84 1.82 -25.72 -4.00
CA LYS A 84 2.29 -27.08 -3.68
C LYS A 84 3.42 -27.10 -2.65
N ASN A 85 4.09 -25.97 -2.39
CA ASN A 85 5.38 -25.95 -1.69
C ASN A 85 5.64 -24.81 -0.68
N ASN A 86 4.71 -23.89 -0.41
CA ASN A 86 5.04 -22.66 0.35
C ASN A 86 4.38 -22.55 1.73
N GLU A 87 5.19 -22.53 2.79
CA GLU A 87 4.79 -22.14 4.16
C GLU A 87 5.52 -20.89 4.69
N VAL A 88 6.43 -20.22 3.93
CA VAL A 88 7.41 -19.36 4.64
C VAL A 88 7.93 -18.07 4.01
N LEU A 89 7.64 -17.76 2.75
CA LEU A 89 7.76 -16.36 2.31
C LEU A 89 6.65 -16.04 1.32
N ASP A 90 5.84 -15.07 1.69
CA ASP A 90 4.62 -14.68 1.00
C ASP A 90 4.82 -13.24 0.49
N VAL A 91 4.69 -13.05 -0.82
CA VAL A 91 4.79 -11.74 -1.47
C VAL A 91 3.45 -11.05 -1.28
N LYS A 92 3.31 -10.40 -0.12
CA LYS A 92 2.00 -10.06 0.42
C LYS A 92 1.31 -8.87 -0.24
N ASN A 93 2.01 -7.93 -0.89
CA ASN A 93 1.39 -6.67 -1.37
C ASN A 93 1.83 -6.28 -2.79
N GLY A 94 0.89 -5.78 -3.58
CA GLY A 94 1.16 -5.01 -4.79
C GLY A 94 1.38 -3.52 -4.45
N ARG A 95 2.47 -2.93 -4.93
CA ARG A 95 2.72 -1.49 -4.76
C ARG A 95 1.99 -0.70 -5.85
N VAL A 96 0.97 0.07 -5.46
CA VAL A 96 0.19 0.94 -6.37
C VAL A 96 0.29 2.39 -5.89
N TYR A 97 1.22 3.13 -6.47
CA TYR A 97 1.45 4.54 -6.14
C TYR A 97 0.78 5.40 -7.20
N PHE A 98 -0.25 6.14 -6.80
CA PHE A 98 -0.98 7.05 -7.69
C PHE A 98 -0.45 8.47 -7.69
N GLU A 99 0.32 8.82 -6.67
CA GLU A 99 0.87 10.15 -6.45
C GLU A 99 2.39 10.05 -6.39
N LYS A 100 3.08 11.07 -6.93
CA LYS A 100 4.55 11.12 -6.95
C LYS A 100 5.04 12.48 -6.48
N PRO A 101 5.75 12.58 -5.34
CA PRO A 101 6.30 13.84 -4.89
C PRO A 101 7.45 14.30 -5.79
N ARG A 102 7.33 15.48 -6.39
CA ARG A 102 8.34 16.06 -7.29
C ARG A 102 9.19 17.11 -6.58
N THR A 103 10.49 17.18 -6.93
CA THR A 103 11.41 18.20 -6.40
C THR A 103 11.26 19.55 -7.10
N THR A 104 10.89 19.54 -8.37
CA THR A 104 10.79 20.75 -9.22
C THR A 104 9.48 20.73 -10.00
N VAL A 105 9.46 20.12 -11.19
CA VAL A 105 8.29 20.04 -12.08
C VAL A 105 8.19 18.63 -12.68
N GLY A 106 6.98 18.24 -13.05
CA GLY A 106 6.66 17.09 -13.89
C GLY A 106 5.46 16.30 -13.35
N TRP A 107 5.13 15.22 -14.06
CA TRP A 107 3.93 14.41 -13.77
C TRP A 107 3.79 14.06 -12.29
N LYS A 108 2.62 14.40 -11.74
CA LYS A 108 2.28 14.25 -10.31
C LYS A 108 1.62 12.93 -9.97
N GLY A 109 1.33 12.10 -10.98
CA GLY A 109 0.74 10.79 -10.83
C GLY A 109 -0.67 10.68 -11.40
N LEU A 110 -1.20 9.46 -11.44
CA LEU A 110 -2.44 9.08 -12.13
C LEU A 110 -3.65 9.88 -11.64
N ILE A 111 -3.74 10.11 -10.33
CA ILE A 111 -4.88 10.83 -9.75
C ILE A 111 -4.88 12.29 -10.21
N ASN A 112 -3.70 12.89 -10.31
CA ASN A 112 -3.60 14.30 -10.67
C ASN A 112 -3.72 14.51 -12.17
N ASP A 113 -3.16 13.62 -13.00
CA ASP A 113 -3.15 13.76 -14.46
C ASP A 113 -3.22 12.38 -15.12
N PRO A 114 -4.43 11.78 -15.22
CA PRO A 114 -4.60 10.40 -15.70
C PRO A 114 -4.28 10.22 -17.18
N HIS A 115 -4.29 11.31 -17.95
CA HIS A 115 -4.07 11.30 -19.39
C HIS A 115 -2.63 11.63 -19.79
N LEU A 116 -1.74 11.90 -18.83
CA LEU A 116 -0.33 12.23 -19.06
C LEU A 116 -0.15 13.42 -20.03
N ASN A 117 -1.05 14.41 -19.95
CA ASN A 117 -1.12 15.51 -20.90
C ASN A 117 -1.39 16.88 -20.23
N ASP A 118 -1.17 16.97 -18.92
CA ASP A 118 -1.35 18.19 -18.12
C ASP A 118 -2.79 18.77 -18.14
N THR A 119 -3.80 17.95 -18.43
CA THR A 119 -5.22 18.37 -18.35
C THR A 119 -5.73 18.44 -16.91
N PHE A 120 -5.08 17.71 -16.00
CA PHE A 120 -5.44 17.61 -14.60
C PHE A 120 -6.90 17.19 -14.34
N ASP A 121 -7.40 16.20 -15.10
CA ASP A 121 -8.71 15.60 -14.87
C ASP A 121 -8.71 14.72 -13.61
N ILE A 122 -8.74 15.39 -12.45
CA ILE A 122 -8.62 14.75 -11.13
C ILE A 122 -9.84 13.88 -10.81
N GLU A 123 -11.04 14.27 -11.25
CA GLU A 123 -12.24 13.47 -11.04
C GLU A 123 -12.12 12.12 -11.76
N HIS A 124 -11.73 12.15 -13.04
CA HIS A 124 -11.47 10.93 -13.78
C HIS A 124 -10.32 10.12 -13.17
N GLY A 125 -9.25 10.80 -12.74
CA GLY A 125 -8.12 10.19 -12.04
C GLY A 125 -8.53 9.42 -10.79
N LEU A 126 -9.39 10.02 -9.94
CA LEU A 126 -9.96 9.39 -8.74
C LEU A 126 -10.81 8.17 -9.08
N GLN A 127 -11.70 8.28 -10.08
CA GLN A 127 -12.53 7.16 -10.53
C GLN A 127 -11.67 5.99 -11.04
N LEU A 128 -10.68 6.29 -11.88
CA LEU A 128 -9.76 5.30 -12.45
C LEU A 128 -8.89 4.65 -11.39
N GLY A 129 -8.30 5.46 -10.49
CA GLY A 129 -7.48 4.98 -9.38
C GLY A 129 -8.27 4.09 -8.44
N ARG A 130 -9.47 4.51 -8.02
CA ARG A 130 -10.34 3.70 -7.16
C ARG A 130 -10.76 2.40 -7.84
N LYS A 131 -11.15 2.45 -9.11
CA LYS A 131 -11.49 1.24 -9.87
C LYS A 131 -10.32 0.26 -9.91
N LEU A 132 -9.10 0.74 -10.19
CA LEU A 132 -7.91 -0.11 -10.19
C LEU A 132 -7.66 -0.74 -8.81
N LEU A 133 -7.81 0.02 -7.72
CA LEU A 133 -7.68 -0.53 -6.36
C LEU A 133 -8.71 -1.62 -6.09
N LEU A 134 -9.97 -1.41 -6.47
CA LEU A 134 -11.03 -2.39 -6.30
C LEU A 134 -10.74 -3.65 -7.14
N ASP A 135 -10.41 -3.47 -8.42
CA ASP A 135 -10.09 -4.56 -9.33
C ASP A 135 -8.94 -5.41 -8.77
N ILE A 136 -7.89 -4.80 -8.18
CA ILE A 136 -6.77 -5.53 -7.55
C ILE A 136 -7.20 -6.25 -6.25
N ASN A 137 -7.97 -5.58 -5.39
CA ASN A 137 -8.46 -6.20 -4.16
C ASN A 137 -9.40 -7.39 -4.43
N GLU A 138 -10.21 -7.33 -5.51
CA GLU A 138 -11.05 -8.45 -5.96
C GLU A 138 -10.25 -9.68 -6.38
N LEU A 139 -8.99 -9.50 -6.80
CA LEU A 139 -8.06 -10.60 -7.05
C LEU A 139 -7.51 -11.24 -5.76
N GLY A 140 -7.81 -10.64 -4.60
CA GLY A 140 -7.29 -11.07 -3.30
C GLY A 140 -5.91 -10.49 -2.97
N LEU A 141 -5.45 -9.48 -3.72
CA LEU A 141 -4.17 -8.83 -3.50
C LEU A 141 -4.34 -7.53 -2.73
N PRO A 142 -3.74 -7.40 -1.53
CA PRO A 142 -3.78 -6.15 -0.81
C PRO A 142 -2.86 -5.12 -1.47
N VAL A 143 -3.26 -3.86 -1.36
CA VAL A 143 -2.60 -2.74 -2.02
C VAL A 143 -1.90 -1.83 -1.01
N ALA A 144 -0.68 -1.42 -1.38
CA ALA A 144 0.12 -0.44 -0.67
C ALA A 144 0.27 0.85 -1.49
N THR A 145 0.14 2.02 -0.86
CA THR A 145 0.32 3.34 -1.52
C THR A 145 1.12 4.33 -0.66
N GLU A 146 1.41 5.51 -1.19
CA GLU A 146 1.93 6.65 -0.42
C GLU A 146 0.80 7.66 -0.22
N ALA A 147 0.54 8.06 1.03
CA ALA A 147 -0.43 9.10 1.34
C ALA A 147 0.26 10.47 1.28
N LEU A 148 0.23 11.10 0.09
CA LEU A 148 0.84 12.40 -0.16
C LEU A 148 -0.19 13.54 -0.07
N ASP A 149 -1.36 13.38 -0.67
CA ASP A 149 -2.43 14.36 -0.56
C ASP A 149 -3.32 14.09 0.68
N PRO A 150 -3.68 15.11 1.50
CA PRO A 150 -4.49 14.91 2.71
C PRO A 150 -5.98 14.68 2.45
N ILE A 151 -6.45 14.89 1.22
CA ILE A 151 -7.85 14.77 0.79
C ILE A 151 -8.08 13.41 0.12
N SER A 152 -7.15 12.95 -0.72
CA SER A 152 -7.28 11.71 -1.49
C SER A 152 -7.58 10.44 -0.66
N PRO A 153 -7.13 10.30 0.61
CA PRO A 153 -7.49 9.17 1.45
C PRO A 153 -9.00 9.01 1.66
N GLN A 154 -9.80 10.08 1.67
CA GLN A 154 -11.26 9.96 1.83
C GLN A 154 -11.92 9.14 0.70
N TYR A 155 -11.27 9.06 -0.46
CA TYR A 155 -11.76 8.38 -1.65
C TYR A 155 -11.18 6.97 -1.84
N LEU A 156 -10.05 6.66 -1.19
CA LEU A 156 -9.24 5.47 -1.52
C LEU A 156 -8.91 4.59 -0.30
N GLN A 157 -8.89 5.15 0.92
CA GLN A 157 -8.29 4.48 2.07
C GLN A 157 -8.94 3.15 2.45
N ASP A 158 -10.23 2.97 2.16
CA ASP A 158 -10.98 1.74 2.43
C ASP A 158 -10.49 0.55 1.58
N THR A 159 -9.72 0.83 0.53
CA THR A 159 -9.16 -0.17 -0.40
C THR A 159 -7.65 -0.37 -0.25
N ILE A 160 -7.04 0.25 0.78
CA ILE A 160 -5.59 0.25 0.99
C ILE A 160 -5.26 -0.50 2.29
N ALA A 161 -4.35 -1.47 2.21
CA ALA A 161 -3.93 -2.29 3.34
C ALA A 161 -2.73 -1.71 4.10
N TRP A 162 -1.95 -0.85 3.45
CA TRP A 162 -0.75 -0.23 4.02
C TRP A 162 -0.44 1.10 3.32
N SER A 163 0.08 2.07 4.06
CA SER A 163 0.49 3.36 3.49
C SER A 163 1.91 3.76 3.88
N ALA A 164 2.57 4.55 3.03
CA ALA A 164 3.81 5.26 3.33
C ALA A 164 3.57 6.75 3.49
N ILE A 165 4.36 7.40 4.35
CA ILE A 165 4.65 8.82 4.28
C ILE A 165 6.04 9.01 3.71
N GLY A 166 6.13 9.81 2.65
CA GLY A 166 7.37 10.09 1.94
C GLY A 166 8.39 10.86 2.77
N ALA A 167 9.67 10.72 2.41
CA ALA A 167 10.78 11.34 3.15
C ALA A 167 10.70 12.88 3.26
N ARG A 168 9.96 13.55 2.37
CA ARG A 168 9.75 15.01 2.37
C ARG A 168 8.55 15.44 3.18
N THR A 169 7.65 14.53 3.50
CA THR A 169 6.39 14.80 4.21
C THR A 169 6.35 14.14 5.59
N THR A 170 7.32 13.28 5.94
CA THR A 170 7.49 12.72 7.28
C THR A 170 7.58 13.81 8.37
N GLU A 171 8.16 14.97 8.06
CA GLU A 171 8.24 16.10 9.01
C GLU A 171 6.97 16.95 9.06
N SER A 172 6.09 16.81 8.07
CA SER A 172 4.88 17.62 7.94
C SER A 172 3.86 17.27 9.02
N GLN A 173 3.44 18.28 9.79
CA GLN A 173 2.42 18.13 10.81
C GLN A 173 1.08 17.65 10.22
N THR A 174 0.65 18.20 9.07
CA THR A 174 -0.57 17.78 8.37
C THR A 174 -0.55 16.28 8.04
N HIS A 175 0.59 15.75 7.61
CA HIS A 175 0.71 14.33 7.28
C HIS A 175 0.70 13.45 8.54
N ARG A 176 1.30 13.91 9.63
CA ARG A 176 1.25 13.21 10.94
C ARG A 176 -0.17 13.17 11.49
N GLU A 177 -0.87 14.30 11.44
CA GLU A 177 -2.28 14.42 11.84
C GLU A 177 -3.17 13.47 11.03
N MET A 178 -3.08 13.53 9.70
CA MET A 178 -3.78 12.59 8.81
C MET A 178 -3.45 11.13 9.15
N SER A 179 -2.17 10.81 9.25
CA SER A 179 -1.68 9.44 9.52
C SER A 179 -2.16 8.86 10.85
N SER A 180 -2.41 9.72 11.84
CA SER A 180 -2.98 9.32 13.13
C SER A 180 -4.44 8.82 13.03
N GLY A 181 -5.14 9.15 11.94
CA GLY A 181 -6.52 8.76 11.66
C GLY A 181 -6.68 7.68 10.60
N LEU A 182 -5.60 7.29 9.91
CA LEU A 182 -5.63 6.25 8.90
C LEU A 182 -5.91 4.87 9.51
N SER A 183 -6.73 4.08 8.83
CA SER A 183 -7.24 2.79 9.32
C SER A 183 -6.33 1.59 9.02
N MET A 184 -5.08 1.86 8.65
CA MET A 184 -4.08 0.86 8.25
C MET A 184 -2.71 1.14 8.90
N ALA A 185 -1.79 0.18 8.79
CA ALA A 185 -0.39 0.37 9.18
C ALA A 185 0.30 1.40 8.27
N ILE A 186 1.26 2.13 8.84
CA ILE A 186 1.89 3.25 8.14
C ILE A 186 3.41 3.30 8.32
N GLY A 187 4.13 3.37 7.21
CA GLY A 187 5.59 3.49 7.18
C GLY A 187 6.05 4.93 7.04
N PHE A 188 6.89 5.41 7.95
CA PHE A 188 7.52 6.74 7.84
C PHE A 188 8.93 6.62 7.30
N LYS A 189 9.17 7.17 6.10
CA LYS A 189 10.52 7.22 5.52
C LYS A 189 11.43 8.15 6.33
N ASN A 190 12.67 7.71 6.57
CA ASN A 190 13.72 8.60 7.08
C ASN A 190 13.93 9.81 6.15
N GLY A 191 14.49 10.89 6.70
CA GLY A 191 14.74 12.13 5.95
C GLY A 191 15.65 11.90 4.73
N THR A 192 15.58 12.77 3.72
CA THR A 192 16.39 12.63 2.50
C THR A 192 17.90 12.77 2.77
N ASP A 193 18.27 13.37 3.90
CA ASP A 193 19.61 13.48 4.45
C ASP A 193 20.06 12.22 5.23
N GLY A 194 19.14 11.28 5.49
CA GLY A 194 19.39 10.07 6.27
C GLY A 194 18.87 10.14 7.71
N SER A 195 18.31 11.28 8.14
CA SER A 195 17.91 11.48 9.54
C SER A 195 16.77 10.56 9.96
N LEU A 196 16.99 9.81 11.04
CA LEU A 196 16.00 8.95 11.67
C LEU A 196 15.04 9.72 12.58
N ASP A 197 15.48 10.85 13.14
CA ASP A 197 14.71 11.64 14.10
C ASP A 197 13.36 12.07 13.51
N VAL A 198 13.33 12.38 12.22
CA VAL A 198 12.11 12.79 11.52
C VAL A 198 11.06 11.68 11.54
N ALA A 199 11.48 10.44 11.25
CA ALA A 199 10.61 9.28 11.22
C ALA A 199 10.19 8.82 12.63
N VAL A 200 11.14 8.81 13.58
CA VAL A 200 10.86 8.45 14.98
C VAL A 200 9.89 9.45 15.63
N ASN A 201 10.10 10.75 15.40
CA ASN A 201 9.19 11.79 15.88
C ASN A 201 7.81 11.70 15.23
N ALA A 202 7.73 11.36 13.94
CA ALA A 202 6.47 11.12 13.27
C ALA A 202 5.72 9.93 13.88
N MET A 203 6.37 8.77 14.03
CA MET A 203 5.81 7.59 14.68
C MET A 203 5.31 7.89 16.10
N LYS A 204 6.09 8.63 16.89
CA LYS A 204 5.68 9.05 18.23
C LYS A 204 4.44 9.94 18.17
N SER A 205 4.44 10.97 17.32
CA SER A 205 3.31 11.88 17.16
C SER A 205 2.02 11.16 16.77
N VAL A 206 2.08 10.28 15.77
CA VAL A 206 0.87 9.61 15.26
C VAL A 206 0.30 8.59 16.22
N SER A 207 1.09 8.09 17.19
CA SER A 207 0.60 7.15 18.20
C SER A 207 -0.39 7.77 19.21
N TYR A 208 -0.55 9.10 19.21
CA TYR A 208 -1.48 9.84 20.06
C TYR A 208 -2.68 10.40 19.27
N PRO A 209 -3.81 10.69 19.96
CA PRO A 209 -4.93 11.43 19.38
C PRO A 209 -4.54 12.82 18.84
N HIS A 210 -5.11 13.20 17.70
CA HIS A 210 -5.03 14.56 17.14
C HIS A 210 -6.41 15.18 16.97
N SER A 211 -6.44 16.51 16.84
CA SER A 211 -7.63 17.28 16.46
C SER A 211 -7.23 18.35 15.47
N PHE A 212 -7.74 18.29 14.24
CA PHE A 212 -7.30 19.14 13.13
C PHE A 212 -8.44 19.41 12.13
N LEU A 213 -8.20 20.34 11.20
CA LEU A 213 -9.14 20.64 10.12
C LEU A 213 -8.92 19.66 8.97
N GLY A 214 -9.99 19.00 8.53
CA GLY A 214 -10.01 18.12 7.37
C GLY A 214 -11.32 18.27 6.61
N ILE A 215 -11.67 17.25 5.82
CA ILE A 215 -12.95 17.16 5.12
C ILE A 215 -13.75 15.94 5.60
N ASP A 216 -15.07 16.06 5.60
CA ASP A 216 -15.98 14.93 5.83
C ASP A 216 -16.32 14.17 4.54
N GLN A 217 -17.17 13.15 4.64
CA GLN A 217 -17.61 12.33 3.51
C GLN A 217 -18.49 13.08 2.50
N GLN A 218 -19.00 14.27 2.86
CA GLN A 218 -19.76 15.15 1.98
C GLN A 218 -18.85 16.22 1.33
N GLY A 219 -17.54 16.15 1.58
CA GLY A 219 -16.56 17.11 1.06
C GLY A 219 -16.60 18.46 1.77
N GLN A 220 -17.26 18.56 2.93
CA GLN A 220 -17.30 19.80 3.72
C GLN A 220 -16.15 19.86 4.71
N VAL A 221 -15.68 21.07 5.02
CA VAL A 221 -14.64 21.26 6.04
C VAL A 221 -15.18 20.87 7.41
N ALA A 222 -14.44 20.00 8.10
CA ALA A 222 -14.83 19.46 9.40
C ALA A 222 -13.65 19.40 10.37
N ILE A 223 -13.96 19.40 11.67
CA ILE A 223 -12.97 19.10 12.72
C ILE A 223 -12.85 17.58 12.82
N ILE A 224 -11.69 17.05 12.45
CA ILE A 224 -11.37 15.64 12.54
C ILE A 224 -10.71 15.35 13.88
N ARG A 225 -11.17 14.30 14.56
CA ARG A 225 -10.58 13.80 15.80
C ARG A 225 -10.17 12.35 15.62
N THR A 226 -8.91 12.05 15.89
CA THR A 226 -8.34 10.71 15.71
C THR A 226 -8.05 10.07 17.07
N LYS A 227 -7.91 8.75 17.10
CA LYS A 227 -7.53 8.00 18.32
C LYS A 227 -6.01 7.78 18.42
N GLY A 228 -5.26 8.19 17.40
CA GLY A 228 -3.88 7.79 17.17
C GLY A 228 -3.79 6.44 16.44
N ASN A 229 -2.66 6.26 15.75
CA ASN A 229 -2.28 5.06 15.02
C ASN A 229 -0.98 4.51 15.61
N ARG A 230 -1.08 3.39 16.33
CA ARG A 230 0.07 2.72 16.98
C ARG A 230 0.82 1.78 16.05
N TYR A 231 0.35 1.59 14.81
CA TYR A 231 0.92 0.68 13.82
C TYR A 231 1.91 1.39 12.87
N GLY A 232 2.51 2.49 13.35
CA GLY A 232 3.60 3.18 12.69
C GLY A 232 4.90 2.38 12.73
N HIS A 233 5.70 2.45 11.67
CA HIS A 233 7.04 1.84 11.61
C HIS A 233 8.00 2.68 10.76
N VAL A 234 9.31 2.47 10.92
CA VAL A 234 10.34 3.20 10.17
C VAL A 234 10.55 2.54 8.82
N VAL A 235 10.72 3.34 7.77
CA VAL A 235 11.18 2.89 6.45
C VAL A 235 12.59 3.46 6.20
N LEU A 236 13.60 2.59 6.26
CA LEU A 236 14.99 2.90 5.96
C LEU A 236 15.19 2.91 4.44
N ARG A 237 15.51 4.06 3.86
CA ARG A 237 15.56 4.28 2.40
C ARG A 237 16.85 4.94 1.89
N GLY A 238 17.89 4.94 2.72
CA GLY A 238 19.14 5.68 2.56
C GLY A 238 18.94 7.19 2.75
N GLY A 239 20.01 7.95 2.58
CA GLY A 239 19.99 9.41 2.63
C GLY A 239 21.38 10.00 2.72
N GLY A 240 21.52 11.31 2.45
CA GLY A 240 22.82 11.99 2.56
C GLY A 240 23.91 11.40 1.64
N GLY A 241 23.52 10.77 0.54
CA GLY A 241 24.42 10.09 -0.40
C GLY A 241 24.89 8.71 0.04
N LYS A 242 24.31 8.12 1.09
CA LYS A 242 24.69 6.80 1.60
C LYS A 242 23.48 5.87 1.76
N PRO A 243 23.67 4.54 1.59
CA PRO A 243 22.70 3.56 2.04
C PRO A 243 22.62 3.53 3.57
N ASN A 244 21.52 2.99 4.09
CA ASN A 244 21.29 2.76 5.52
C ASN A 244 20.56 1.42 5.79
N TYR A 245 20.79 0.42 4.94
CA TYR A 245 20.22 -0.93 5.11
C TYR A 245 21.13 -1.88 5.90
N ASP A 246 22.41 -1.52 6.09
CA ASP A 246 23.41 -2.35 6.76
C ASP A 246 23.11 -2.53 8.26
N SER A 247 23.72 -3.54 8.87
CA SER A 247 23.48 -3.91 10.27
C SER A 247 23.79 -2.79 11.28
N VAL A 248 24.74 -1.91 10.98
CA VAL A 248 25.06 -0.76 11.85
C VAL A 248 23.91 0.25 11.79
N SER A 249 23.44 0.57 10.58
CA SER A 249 22.30 1.46 10.38
C SER A 249 21.01 0.92 11.02
N VAL A 250 20.75 -0.38 10.90
CA VAL A 250 19.60 -1.04 11.54
C VAL A 250 19.71 -0.96 13.06
N ALA A 251 20.87 -1.27 13.65
CA ALA A 251 21.08 -1.17 15.10
C ALA A 251 20.92 0.26 15.63
N LEU A 252 21.36 1.28 14.87
CA LEU A 252 21.13 2.68 15.22
C LEU A 252 19.64 3.04 15.20
N CYS A 253 18.89 2.49 14.25
CA CYS A 253 17.43 2.65 14.20
C CYS A 253 16.75 1.98 15.39
N GLU A 254 17.15 0.76 15.75
CA GLU A 254 16.66 0.06 16.94
C GLU A 254 16.91 0.88 18.22
N GLN A 255 18.11 1.42 18.40
CA GLN A 255 18.45 2.28 19.54
C GLN A 255 17.59 3.55 19.60
N ALA A 256 17.30 4.16 18.45
CA ALA A 256 16.45 5.35 18.38
C ALA A 256 14.99 5.03 18.77
N LEU A 257 14.48 3.88 18.32
CA LEU A 257 13.14 3.39 18.69
C LEU A 257 13.06 3.02 20.17
N ASP A 258 14.06 2.32 20.70
CA ASP A 258 14.13 1.93 22.12
C ASP A 258 14.16 3.16 23.05
N LYS A 259 14.95 4.19 22.70
CA LYS A 259 15.01 5.47 23.46
C LYS A 259 13.67 6.18 23.56
N THR A 260 12.76 5.95 22.61
CA THR A 260 11.44 6.59 22.57
C THR A 260 10.31 5.69 23.05
N GLY A 261 10.61 4.43 23.40
CA GLY A 261 9.62 3.43 23.81
C GLY A 261 8.72 2.95 22.66
N LEU A 262 9.15 3.14 21.41
CA LEU A 262 8.41 2.69 20.22
C LEU A 262 8.77 1.25 19.88
N ARG A 263 7.83 0.54 19.24
CA ARG A 263 8.08 -0.82 18.73
C ARG A 263 9.19 -0.79 17.68
N LYS A 264 10.13 -1.72 17.79
CA LYS A 264 11.20 -1.97 16.82
C LYS A 264 10.67 -2.65 15.56
N SER A 265 9.88 -1.90 14.79
CA SER A 265 9.37 -2.33 13.48
C SER A 265 10.06 -1.51 12.40
N ILE A 266 10.85 -2.20 11.59
CA ILE A 266 11.68 -1.61 10.54
C ILE A 266 11.32 -2.26 9.20
N MET A 267 11.07 -1.41 8.21
CA MET A 267 11.03 -1.76 6.80
C MET A 267 12.31 -1.25 6.13
N VAL A 268 12.93 -2.06 5.27
CA VAL A 268 14.05 -1.61 4.43
C VAL A 268 13.56 -1.40 2.99
N ASP A 269 13.65 -0.17 2.50
CA ASP A 269 13.44 0.18 1.09
C ASP A 269 14.72 -0.18 0.33
N CYS A 270 14.65 -1.21 -0.52
CA CYS A 270 15.76 -1.72 -1.29
C CYS A 270 16.16 -0.80 -2.44
N SER A 271 15.30 0.17 -2.81
CA SER A 271 15.52 1.10 -3.93
C SER A 271 16.12 2.44 -3.44
N HIS A 272 15.86 3.52 -4.16
CA HIS A 272 16.19 4.89 -3.81
C HIS A 272 17.66 5.08 -3.41
N ALA A 273 17.94 5.67 -2.24
CA ALA A 273 19.32 5.93 -1.83
C ALA A 273 20.02 4.67 -1.31
N ASN A 274 19.27 3.64 -0.92
CA ASN A 274 19.84 2.33 -0.59
C ASN A 274 20.40 1.61 -1.82
N SER A 275 19.75 1.77 -2.97
CA SER A 275 20.28 1.25 -4.24
C SER A 275 21.21 2.22 -4.97
N SER A 276 21.57 3.36 -4.37
CA SER A 276 22.27 4.45 -5.09
C SER A 276 21.58 4.85 -6.41
N LYS A 277 20.25 4.67 -6.49
CA LYS A 277 19.41 4.81 -7.69
C LYS A 277 19.71 3.85 -8.85
N ASP A 278 20.43 2.76 -8.58
CA ASP A 278 20.67 1.68 -9.53
C ASP A 278 19.74 0.50 -9.22
N PRO A 279 18.75 0.17 -10.07
CA PRO A 279 17.83 -0.94 -9.82
C PRO A 279 18.57 -2.29 -9.65
N ALA A 280 19.75 -2.48 -10.26
CA ALA A 280 20.52 -3.72 -10.14
C ALA A 280 21.05 -3.99 -8.73
N ILE A 281 21.08 -2.97 -7.87
CA ILE A 281 21.52 -3.11 -6.48
C ILE A 281 20.39 -3.64 -5.57
N GLN A 282 19.12 -3.51 -5.94
CA GLN A 282 17.99 -3.92 -5.09
C GLN A 282 18.09 -5.39 -4.62
N PRO A 283 18.41 -6.38 -5.48
CA PRO A 283 18.59 -7.77 -5.03
C PRO A 283 19.74 -7.95 -4.02
N LEU A 284 20.81 -7.16 -4.13
CA LEU A 284 21.92 -7.20 -3.18
C LEU A 284 21.50 -6.67 -1.81
N VAL A 285 20.67 -5.63 -1.77
CA VAL A 285 20.06 -5.15 -0.52
C VAL A 285 19.18 -6.21 0.11
N MET A 286 18.37 -6.92 -0.69
CA MET A 286 17.54 -8.03 -0.20
C MET A 286 18.40 -9.18 0.38
N GLN A 287 19.52 -9.49 -0.26
CA GLN A 287 20.45 -10.52 0.21
C GLN A 287 21.13 -10.13 1.53
N ASP A 288 21.55 -8.86 1.68
CA ASP A 288 22.14 -8.35 2.91
C ASP A 288 21.14 -8.41 4.07
N VAL A 289 19.91 -7.92 3.85
CA VAL A 289 18.83 -8.02 4.83
C VAL A 289 18.57 -9.48 5.19
N SER A 290 18.52 -10.39 4.21
CA SER A 290 18.32 -11.81 4.48
C SER A 290 19.41 -12.38 5.40
N HIS A 291 20.66 -12.00 5.23
CA HIS A 291 21.74 -12.42 6.14
C HIS A 291 21.56 -11.85 7.54
N GLN A 292 21.20 -10.57 7.67
CA GLN A 292 20.90 -9.99 9.00
C GLN A 292 19.78 -10.73 9.72
N ILE A 293 18.73 -11.14 8.99
CA ILE A 293 17.64 -11.96 9.53
C ILE A 293 18.16 -13.32 10.02
N LEU A 294 19.03 -13.98 9.24
CA LEU A 294 19.65 -15.26 9.62
C LEU A 294 20.56 -15.14 10.83
N ASP A 295 21.25 -14.00 10.97
CA ASP A 295 22.11 -13.68 12.10
C ASP A 295 21.31 -13.29 13.36
N GLY A 296 19.98 -13.37 13.32
CA GLY A 296 19.10 -13.22 14.47
C GLY A 296 18.47 -11.84 14.64
N ASN A 297 18.59 -10.94 13.66
CA ASN A 297 17.79 -9.71 13.66
C ASN A 297 16.30 -10.08 13.74
N THR A 298 15.50 -9.33 14.49
CA THR A 298 14.04 -9.52 14.59
C THR A 298 13.24 -8.23 14.37
N SER A 299 13.93 -7.09 14.23
CA SER A 299 13.31 -5.78 14.02
C SER A 299 12.96 -5.51 12.56
N ILE A 300 13.71 -6.09 11.62
CA ILE A 300 13.39 -6.03 10.19
C ILE A 300 12.20 -6.95 9.91
N GLN A 301 11.06 -6.32 9.63
CA GLN A 301 9.77 -7.00 9.45
C GLN A 301 9.30 -6.99 7.99
N SER A 302 9.86 -6.13 7.15
CA SER A 302 9.42 -5.98 5.76
C SER A 302 10.47 -5.33 4.86
N LEU A 303 10.26 -5.47 3.56
CA LEU A 303 11.04 -4.84 2.51
C LEU A 303 10.13 -4.02 1.58
N MET A 304 10.69 -2.98 0.96
CA MET A 304 10.05 -2.27 -0.15
C MET A 304 10.94 -2.38 -1.39
N ILE A 305 10.36 -2.80 -2.51
CA ILE A 305 11.05 -3.06 -3.77
C ILE A 305 10.39 -2.24 -4.88
N GLU A 306 11.18 -1.72 -5.81
CA GLU A 306 10.70 -1.09 -7.05
C GLU A 306 10.85 -2.04 -8.22
N SER A 307 9.73 -2.68 -8.55
CA SER A 307 9.58 -3.67 -9.62
C SER A 307 8.55 -3.20 -10.65
N ASN A 308 8.73 -3.63 -11.89
CA ASN A 308 7.76 -3.50 -12.97
C ASN A 308 7.89 -4.71 -13.92
N ILE A 309 7.01 -4.82 -14.92
CA ILE A 309 7.11 -5.91 -15.90
C ILE A 309 8.47 -5.89 -16.60
N ASN A 310 8.90 -4.72 -17.06
CA ASN A 310 10.15 -4.54 -17.79
C ASN A 310 11.13 -3.63 -17.03
N TRP A 311 12.41 -3.85 -17.32
CA TRP A 311 13.54 -3.22 -16.63
C TRP A 311 13.62 -1.72 -16.87
N GLY A 312 14.10 -1.01 -15.85
CA GLY A 312 14.55 0.37 -15.95
C GLY A 312 13.43 1.39 -15.88
N SER A 313 13.65 2.53 -16.53
CA SER A 313 12.68 3.59 -16.70
C SER A 313 12.78 4.23 -18.08
N GLN A 314 11.77 4.99 -18.44
CA GLN A 314 11.66 5.77 -19.66
C GLN A 314 11.17 7.18 -19.35
N PRO A 315 11.57 8.21 -20.11
CA PRO A 315 10.98 9.53 -20.02
C PRO A 315 9.55 9.52 -20.57
N LEU A 316 8.74 10.49 -20.14
CA LEU A 316 7.49 10.80 -20.85
C LEU A 316 7.84 11.47 -22.19
N THR A 317 7.12 11.08 -23.24
CA THR A 317 7.24 11.58 -24.61
C THR A 317 5.97 12.31 -25.01
N ASP A 318 6.07 13.25 -25.96
CA ASP A 318 4.90 14.00 -26.47
C ASP A 318 3.84 13.08 -27.08
N ASN A 319 4.29 11.95 -27.67
CA ASN A 319 3.42 10.90 -28.17
C ASN A 319 3.44 9.69 -27.21
N LEU A 320 2.32 9.47 -26.51
CA LEU A 320 2.19 8.36 -25.56
C LEU A 320 2.22 6.98 -26.21
N ALA A 321 1.95 6.88 -27.52
CA ALA A 321 2.03 5.61 -28.25
C ALA A 321 3.48 5.09 -28.36
N ASP A 322 4.48 5.95 -28.14
CA ASP A 322 5.89 5.57 -28.16
C ASP A 322 6.36 4.98 -26.83
N LEU A 323 5.52 5.04 -25.78
CA LEU A 323 5.84 4.46 -24.48
C LEU A 323 5.93 2.94 -24.57
N LYS A 324 7.06 2.41 -24.08
CA LYS A 324 7.25 0.97 -23.97
C LYS A 324 6.34 0.43 -22.88
N TYR A 325 5.53 -0.56 -23.24
CA TYR A 325 4.70 -1.29 -22.29
C TYR A 325 5.54 -1.81 -21.12
N GLY A 326 5.05 -1.64 -19.88
CA GLY A 326 5.64 -2.27 -18.69
C GLY A 326 6.95 -1.64 -18.20
N VAL A 327 7.38 -0.52 -18.77
CA VAL A 327 8.57 0.22 -18.33
C VAL A 327 8.14 1.46 -17.53
N SER A 328 8.79 1.70 -16.38
CA SER A 328 8.43 2.81 -15.48
C SER A 328 8.62 4.18 -16.13
N VAL A 329 7.68 5.11 -15.95
CA VAL A 329 7.82 6.53 -16.37
C VAL A 329 8.42 7.42 -15.26
N THR A 330 8.92 6.80 -14.19
CA THR A 330 9.49 7.49 -13.01
C THR A 330 10.84 6.88 -12.64
N ASP A 331 10.99 6.39 -11.41
CA ASP A 331 12.21 5.72 -10.97
C ASP A 331 12.39 4.39 -11.70
N ALA A 332 13.64 4.00 -11.93
CA ALA A 332 14.00 2.76 -12.59
C ALA A 332 13.64 1.56 -11.71
N CYS A 333 13.02 0.54 -12.31
CA CYS A 333 12.60 -0.67 -11.61
C CYS A 333 13.42 -1.89 -12.07
N ILE A 334 13.52 -2.91 -11.22
CA ILE A 334 13.87 -4.26 -11.70
C ILE A 334 12.70 -4.83 -12.51
N ASP A 335 12.99 -5.73 -13.44
CA ASP A 335 11.97 -6.44 -14.22
C ASP A 335 11.36 -7.61 -13.44
N TRP A 336 10.36 -8.26 -14.06
CA TRP A 336 9.65 -9.38 -13.45
C TRP A 336 10.57 -10.58 -13.18
N GLU A 337 11.42 -10.96 -14.13
CA GLU A 337 12.32 -12.11 -13.98
C GLU A 337 13.30 -11.91 -12.81
N THR A 338 13.87 -10.70 -12.68
CA THR A 338 14.73 -10.34 -11.54
C THR A 338 13.95 -10.34 -10.23
N THR A 339 12.71 -9.86 -10.26
CA THR A 339 11.83 -9.81 -9.07
C THR A 339 11.52 -11.21 -8.55
N GLU A 340 11.05 -12.08 -9.43
CA GLU A 340 10.73 -13.48 -9.13
C GLU A 340 11.96 -14.20 -8.55
N LYS A 341 13.11 -14.09 -9.24
CA LYS A 341 14.37 -14.68 -8.78
C LYS A 341 14.77 -14.18 -7.38
N ALA A 342 14.79 -12.87 -7.16
CA ALA A 342 15.24 -12.30 -5.89
C ALA A 342 14.33 -12.71 -4.71
N ILE A 343 13.03 -12.79 -4.96
CA ILE A 343 12.04 -13.24 -3.97
C ILE A 343 12.24 -14.73 -3.64
N HIS A 344 12.38 -15.60 -4.65
CA HIS A 344 12.59 -17.03 -4.41
C HIS A 344 13.93 -17.30 -3.70
N GLU A 345 14.99 -16.57 -4.05
CA GLU A 345 16.28 -16.66 -3.35
C GLU A 345 16.14 -16.27 -1.88
N MET A 346 15.45 -15.17 -1.57
CA MET A 346 15.18 -14.74 -0.21
C MET A 346 14.33 -15.78 0.55
N ARG A 347 13.25 -16.30 -0.07
CA ARG A 347 12.45 -17.40 0.48
C ARG A 347 13.30 -18.60 0.84
N ASN A 348 14.07 -19.10 -0.12
CA ASN A 348 14.83 -20.32 0.06
C ASN A 348 15.84 -20.19 1.22
N LYS A 349 16.38 -18.99 1.44
CA LYS A 349 17.25 -18.69 2.58
C LYS A 349 16.50 -18.61 3.91
N LEU A 350 15.34 -17.96 3.91
CA LEU A 350 14.66 -17.56 5.14
C LEU A 350 13.55 -18.51 5.60
N LYS A 351 13.20 -19.50 4.77
CA LYS A 351 12.07 -20.41 5.03
C LYS A 351 12.18 -21.20 6.34
N ASP A 352 13.37 -21.47 6.85
CA ASP A 352 13.51 -22.19 8.12
C ASP A 352 13.67 -21.23 9.30
N ALA A 353 14.07 -19.98 9.03
CA ALA A 353 14.37 -18.97 10.04
C ALA A 353 13.15 -18.13 10.47
N LEU A 354 12.28 -17.77 9.53
CA LEU A 354 11.13 -16.90 9.81
C LEU A 354 10.07 -17.51 10.74
N PRO A 355 9.71 -18.82 10.66
CA PRO A 355 8.71 -19.40 11.56
C PRO A 355 9.19 -19.41 13.02
N GLY A 356 10.52 -19.43 13.23
CA GLY A 356 11.14 -19.32 14.55
C GLY A 356 11.07 -17.92 15.16
N ARG A 357 10.72 -16.89 14.38
CA ARG A 357 10.45 -15.56 14.91
C ARG A 357 9.08 -15.57 15.57
N GLY A 358 9.06 -15.76 16.89
CA GLY A 358 7.84 -15.67 17.69
C GLY A 358 7.04 -14.41 17.36
N ASN A 359 5.71 -14.51 17.43
CA ASN A 359 4.81 -13.41 17.08
C ASN A 359 5.18 -12.16 17.90
N PRO A 360 5.61 -11.05 17.29
CA PRO A 360 5.93 -9.85 18.03
C PRO A 360 4.61 -9.27 18.53
N GLY A 361 4.38 -9.44 19.84
CA GLY A 361 3.17 -9.02 20.56
C GLY A 361 2.79 -7.54 20.43
#